data_AF-A0A944HER8-F1
#
_entry.id   AF-A0A944HER8-F1
#
_cell.length_a   1.000
_cell.length_b   1.000
_cell.length_c   1.000
_cell.angle_alpha   90.00
_cell.angle_beta   90.00
_cell.angle_gamma   90.00
#
_symmetry.space_group_name_H-M   'P 1'
#
loop_
_entity.id
_entity.type
_entity.pdbx_description
1 polymer ?
#
loop_
_entity_poly.entity_id
_entity_poly.type
_entity_poly.pdbx_seq_one_letter_code
_entity_poly.pdbx_strand_id
1 'polypeptide(L)'
;MDYPKSVPSAGLVNGKFVDENPLTGTPGSLIPAAWGNGVTQEIVNVIKAGDLTPDETDNDQLLQAIQSVTAKGWNQDLALPLAALPLPTIATADARLPITPAAVSTSGGRVSIPAGVYISIAQEVVSGRLGRSRTFVTSAWSSTDLLPSSGYFLRAQVTGDSLTFYMQHGSLYDVAPESLKGTINGASGGGFQSTPLDMCLAWVLTGAPGSLPVVRSIYNRSRLSWTQTVNGTGVVYLPLDPHARAGRLVSGNPTPSSSAVTSLAFAQAGWVGGNYSYLNPASTTIVNQPNGWTNPASPGMCVLSSNNVVNDVMVSTITASFDHSQLRSLWQSYQAEHTLGATNADSDELLLSMGIKGHQALTDYSVGIAVNFTNAINVHLSWELIR
;
A
#
# COMPACT_ATOMS: atom_id res chain seq x y z
N MET A 1 -15.57 19.99 37.60
CA MET A 1 -16.23 20.69 38.73
C MET A 1 -17.13 19.72 39.50
N ASP A 2 -17.19 19.79 40.83
CA ASP A 2 -18.13 19.04 41.70
C ASP A 2 -19.25 19.99 42.19
N TYR A 3 -20.37 19.48 42.74
CA TYR A 3 -21.45 20.27 43.36
C TYR A 3 -20.91 21.21 44.46
N PRO A 4 -21.55 22.37 44.72
CA PRO A 4 -21.03 23.40 45.64
C PRO A 4 -21.23 23.03 47.11
N LYS A 5 -20.71 21.88 47.55
CA LYS A 5 -20.88 21.31 48.91
C LYS A 5 -20.28 22.19 50.01
N SER A 6 -19.32 23.04 49.67
CA SER A 6 -18.68 24.00 50.58
C SER A 6 -19.46 25.31 50.74
N VAL A 7 -20.51 25.54 49.94
CA VAL A 7 -21.34 26.74 50.05
C VAL A 7 -22.42 26.48 51.11
N PRO A 8 -22.41 27.21 52.25
CA PRO A 8 -23.41 27.05 53.29
C PRO A 8 -24.81 27.26 52.73
N SER A 9 -25.77 26.44 53.19
CA SER A 9 -27.18 26.54 52.78
C SER A 9 -27.41 26.41 51.27
N ALA A 10 -26.52 25.74 50.52
CA ALA A 10 -26.75 25.43 49.11
C ALA A 10 -27.97 24.51 48.86
N GLY A 11 -28.57 23.96 49.93
CA GLY A 11 -29.81 23.17 49.83
C GLY A 11 -29.61 21.83 49.12
N LEU A 12 -28.39 21.28 49.10
CA LEU A 12 -28.10 19.99 48.47
C LEU A 12 -28.64 18.84 49.31
N VAL A 13 -29.28 17.86 48.69
CA VAL A 13 -29.68 16.60 49.34
C VAL A 13 -28.77 15.49 48.83
N ASN A 14 -28.10 14.78 49.75
CA ASN A 14 -27.09 13.77 49.42
C ASN A 14 -26.01 14.27 48.44
N GLY A 15 -25.65 15.56 48.53
CA GLY A 15 -24.62 16.18 47.72
C GLY A 15 -25.02 16.50 46.27
N LYS A 16 -26.31 16.53 45.94
CA LYS A 16 -26.85 16.91 44.62
C LYS A 16 -27.88 18.03 44.73
N PHE A 17 -28.10 18.75 43.62
CA PHE A 17 -29.18 19.73 43.52
C PHE A 17 -30.54 19.03 43.60
N VAL A 18 -31.51 19.69 44.24
CA VAL A 18 -32.92 19.31 44.31
C VAL A 18 -33.79 20.52 43.98
N ASP A 19 -34.94 20.26 43.37
CA ASP A 19 -35.92 21.29 43.08
C ASP A 19 -36.63 21.78 44.35
N GLU A 20 -37.28 22.93 44.23
CA GLU A 20 -38.22 23.40 45.25
C GLU A 20 -39.35 22.37 45.46
N ASN A 21 -39.77 22.20 46.71
CA ASN A 21 -40.98 21.48 47.06
C ASN A 21 -42.04 22.43 47.63
N PRO A 22 -43.00 22.87 46.80
CA PRO A 22 -44.06 23.79 47.21
C PRO A 22 -45.00 23.18 48.27
N LEU A 23 -45.18 21.85 48.30
CA LEU A 23 -46.08 21.17 49.23
C LEU A 23 -45.54 21.16 50.67
N THR A 24 -44.21 21.16 50.83
CA THR A 24 -43.54 21.17 52.13
C THR A 24 -42.88 22.51 52.45
N GLY A 25 -43.04 23.52 51.58
CA GLY A 25 -42.41 24.83 51.71
C GLY A 25 -40.87 24.79 51.71
N THR A 26 -40.28 23.76 51.08
CA THR A 26 -38.83 23.56 51.08
C THR A 26 -38.22 24.22 49.84
N PRO A 27 -37.32 25.22 49.99
CA PRO A 27 -36.66 25.86 48.85
C PRO A 27 -35.80 24.88 48.05
N GLY A 28 -35.69 25.12 46.74
CA GLY A 28 -34.76 24.38 45.88
C GLY A 28 -33.30 24.71 46.19
N SER A 29 -32.40 23.90 45.67
CA SER A 29 -30.96 24.14 45.86
C SER A 29 -30.51 25.43 45.20
N LEU A 30 -29.63 26.17 45.89
CA LEU A 30 -28.97 27.34 45.34
C LEU A 30 -27.91 26.91 44.34
N ILE A 31 -27.89 27.52 43.17
CA ILE A 31 -26.81 27.41 42.17
C ILE A 31 -25.99 28.72 42.24
N PRO A 32 -24.85 28.75 42.95
CA PRO A 32 -24.03 29.95 43.05
C PRO A 32 -23.49 30.37 41.69
N ALA A 33 -23.44 31.67 41.41
CA ALA A 33 -22.89 32.19 40.15
C ALA A 33 -21.45 31.72 39.91
N ALA A 34 -20.62 31.68 40.95
CA ALA A 34 -19.26 31.15 40.86
C ALA A 34 -19.22 29.68 40.39
N TRP A 35 -20.19 28.87 40.80
CA TRP A 35 -20.30 27.48 40.38
C TRP A 35 -20.79 27.37 38.93
N GLY A 36 -21.85 28.09 38.57
CA GLY A 36 -22.40 28.10 37.20
C GLY A 36 -21.39 28.61 36.17
N ASN A 37 -20.67 29.69 36.50
CA ASN A 37 -19.57 30.20 35.69
C ASN A 37 -18.43 29.19 35.58
N GLY A 38 -18.10 28.47 36.66
CA GLY A 38 -17.08 27.45 36.65
C GLY A 38 -17.40 26.30 35.69
N VAL A 39 -18.62 25.75 35.75
CA VAL A 39 -19.06 24.70 34.79
C VAL A 39 -19.05 25.22 33.35
N THR A 40 -19.56 26.43 33.13
CA THR A 40 -19.56 27.06 31.80
C THR A 40 -18.15 27.25 31.27
N GLN A 41 -17.21 27.68 32.13
CA GLN A 41 -15.82 27.91 31.74
C GLN A 41 -15.10 26.60 31.38
N GLU A 42 -15.38 25.49 32.07
CA GLU A 42 -14.85 24.16 31.69
C GLU A 42 -15.30 23.77 30.27
N ILE A 43 -16.58 23.96 29.95
CA ILE A 43 -17.12 23.68 28.61
C ILE A 43 -16.48 24.59 27.57
N VAL A 44 -16.39 25.90 27.84
CA VAL A 44 -15.71 26.87 26.97
C VAL A 44 -14.25 26.50 26.72
N ASN A 45 -13.54 26.01 27.73
CA ASN A 45 -12.15 25.58 27.59
C ASN A 45 -12.04 24.35 26.67
N VAL A 46 -12.96 23.39 26.77
CA VAL A 46 -13.01 22.23 25.86
C VAL A 46 -13.29 22.68 24.43
N ILE A 47 -14.25 23.59 24.23
CA ILE A 47 -14.59 24.16 22.90
C ILE A 47 -13.36 24.81 22.26
N LYS A 48 -12.63 25.64 23.01
CA LYS A 48 -11.40 26.28 22.55
C LYS A 48 -10.29 25.26 22.24
N ALA A 49 -10.14 24.21 23.04
CA ALA A 49 -9.18 23.14 22.75
C ALA A 49 -9.52 22.35 21.47
N GLY A 50 -10.79 22.36 21.07
CA GLY A 50 -11.26 21.88 19.77
C GLY A 50 -10.91 22.78 18.58
N ASP A 51 -10.27 23.94 18.81
CA ASP A 51 -10.09 25.06 17.85
C ASP A 51 -11.42 25.63 17.33
N LEU A 52 -12.45 25.63 18.18
CA LEU A 52 -13.76 26.23 17.90
C LEU A 52 -13.92 27.55 18.69
N THR A 53 -14.71 28.47 18.14
CA THR A 53 -15.08 29.71 18.83
C THR A 53 -16.40 29.49 19.58
N PRO A 54 -16.43 29.65 20.92
CA PRO A 54 -17.66 29.51 21.69
C PRO A 54 -18.77 30.47 21.23
N ASP A 55 -19.98 29.95 21.07
CA ASP A 55 -21.19 30.67 20.65
C ASP A 55 -22.36 30.22 21.54
N GLU A 56 -22.99 31.15 22.24
CA GLU A 56 -24.12 30.85 23.14
C GLU A 56 -25.38 30.38 22.41
N THR A 57 -25.44 30.55 21.09
CA THR A 57 -26.58 30.12 20.25
C THR A 57 -26.39 28.70 19.67
N ASP A 58 -25.20 28.11 19.83
CA ASP A 58 -24.86 26.79 19.31
C ASP A 58 -24.76 25.75 20.45
N ASN A 59 -25.66 24.77 20.40
CA ASN A 59 -25.85 23.80 21.48
C ASN A 59 -25.12 22.46 21.26
N ASP A 60 -24.33 22.30 20.18
CA ASP A 60 -23.58 21.08 19.91
C ASP A 60 -22.05 21.26 19.95
N GLN A 61 -21.55 22.47 20.25
CA GLN A 61 -20.12 22.79 20.23
C GLN A 61 -19.26 21.92 21.14
N LEU A 62 -19.78 21.49 22.29
CA LEU A 62 -19.05 20.57 23.18
C LEU A 62 -18.82 19.20 22.51
N LEU A 63 -19.83 18.69 21.78
CA LEU A 63 -19.71 17.45 21.02
C LEU A 63 -18.72 17.61 19.87
N GLN A 64 -18.83 18.69 19.10
CA GLN A 64 -17.90 18.99 18.01
C GLN A 64 -16.45 19.11 18.52
N ALA A 65 -16.26 19.75 19.68
CA ALA A 65 -14.96 19.89 20.32
C ALA A 65 -14.39 18.54 20.77
N ILE A 66 -15.20 17.66 21.38
CA ILE A 66 -14.78 16.30 21.74
C ILE A 66 -14.39 15.50 20.50
N GLN A 67 -15.17 15.56 19.42
CA GLN A 67 -14.85 14.91 18.15
C GLN A 67 -13.53 15.45 17.56
N SER A 68 -13.33 16.77 17.59
CA SER A 68 -12.10 17.43 17.14
C SER A 68 -10.88 17.01 17.96
N VAL A 69 -10.96 17.08 19.30
CA VAL A 69 -9.86 16.71 20.20
C VAL A 69 -9.53 15.22 20.11
N THR A 70 -10.54 14.35 20.01
CA THR A 70 -10.31 12.90 19.83
C THR A 70 -9.68 12.57 18.48
N ALA A 71 -10.07 13.25 17.40
CA ALA A 71 -9.43 13.12 16.09
C ALA A 71 -7.97 13.62 16.09
N LYS A 72 -7.64 14.62 16.92
CA LYS A 72 -6.26 15.12 17.10
C LYS A 72 -5.37 14.18 17.94
N GLY A 73 -5.98 13.27 18.72
CA GLY A 73 -5.30 12.32 19.60
C GLY A 73 -4.97 12.93 20.97
N TRP A 74 -5.60 12.41 22.03
CA TRP A 74 -5.33 12.77 23.43
C TRP A 74 -3.89 12.40 23.80
N ASN A 75 -2.95 13.36 23.95
CA ASN A 75 -1.67 13.34 24.71
C ASN A 75 -0.81 12.05 24.86
N GLN A 76 -1.17 10.91 24.28
CA GLN A 76 -0.25 9.87 23.89
C GLN A 76 0.43 10.44 22.67
N ASP A 77 1.69 10.78 22.83
CA ASP A 77 2.50 11.11 21.68
C ASP A 77 2.58 9.85 20.81
N LEU A 78 1.66 9.71 19.86
CA LEU A 78 1.70 8.71 18.78
C LEU A 78 2.87 9.00 17.83
N ALA A 79 3.70 10.01 18.13
CA ALA A 79 4.94 10.18 17.42
C ALA A 79 5.87 9.00 17.74
N LEU A 80 6.34 8.39 16.67
CA LEU A 80 7.30 7.30 16.69
C LEU A 80 8.65 7.83 16.22
N PRO A 81 9.77 7.20 16.62
CA PRO A 81 11.02 7.37 15.92
C PRO A 81 10.82 7.20 14.41
N LEU A 82 11.49 8.01 13.59
CA LEU A 82 11.26 8.01 12.14
C LEU A 82 11.40 6.60 11.51
N ALA A 83 12.33 5.79 12.01
CA ALA A 83 12.56 4.42 11.56
C ALA A 83 11.46 3.42 11.93
N ALA A 84 10.60 3.74 12.90
CA ALA A 84 9.49 2.90 13.34
C ALA A 84 8.16 3.28 12.67
N LEU A 85 8.13 4.34 11.86
CA LEU A 85 6.94 4.76 11.14
C LEU A 85 6.61 3.81 9.98
N PRO A 86 5.33 3.52 9.75
CA PRO A 86 4.92 2.75 8.58
C PRO A 86 5.20 3.51 7.29
N LEU A 87 5.37 2.77 6.20
CA LEU A 87 5.41 3.35 4.87
C LEU A 87 4.06 3.96 4.47
N PRO A 88 4.05 4.96 3.57
CA PRO A 88 2.84 5.63 3.14
C PRO A 88 1.87 4.68 2.40
N THR A 89 0.57 4.95 2.48
CA THR A 89 -0.48 4.14 1.84
C THR A 89 -1.50 4.97 1.08
N ILE A 90 -2.10 4.39 0.05
CA ILE A 90 -3.16 5.00 -0.75
C ILE A 90 -4.41 4.14 -0.68
N ALA A 91 -5.56 4.76 -0.37
CA ALA A 91 -6.83 4.08 -0.20
C ALA A 91 -7.58 3.87 -1.54
N THR A 92 -6.91 3.24 -2.50
CA THR A 92 -7.51 2.77 -3.76
C THR A 92 -7.41 1.25 -3.84
N ALA A 93 -8.21 0.60 -4.69
CA ALA A 93 -8.24 -0.85 -4.79
C ALA A 93 -6.87 -1.45 -5.13
N ASP A 94 -6.12 -0.80 -6.02
CA ASP A 94 -4.78 -1.21 -6.43
C ASP A 94 -3.65 -0.46 -5.69
N ALA A 95 -4.04 0.43 -4.75
CA ALA A 95 -3.17 1.28 -3.96
C ALA A 95 -2.28 2.22 -4.78
N ARG A 96 -2.72 2.63 -5.98
CA ARG A 96 -2.10 3.68 -6.78
C ARG A 96 -2.94 4.95 -6.79
N LEU A 97 -2.29 6.10 -6.89
CA LEU A 97 -2.97 7.37 -7.11
C LEU A 97 -3.25 7.51 -8.61
N PRO A 98 -4.49 7.82 -9.04
CA PRO A 98 -4.76 8.16 -10.43
C PRO A 98 -3.98 9.41 -10.84
N ILE A 99 -3.25 9.34 -11.95
CA ILE A 99 -2.43 10.44 -12.46
C ILE A 99 -2.74 10.60 -13.95
N THR A 100 -3.14 11.81 -14.34
CA THR A 100 -3.52 12.13 -15.71
C THR A 100 -2.40 12.93 -16.39
N PRO A 101 -1.71 12.39 -17.41
CA PRO A 101 -0.77 13.16 -18.20
C PRO A 101 -1.50 14.05 -19.23
N ALA A 102 -0.91 15.21 -19.52
CA ALA A 102 -1.38 16.11 -20.57
C ALA A 102 -0.20 16.57 -21.44
N ALA A 103 -0.38 16.54 -22.75
CA ALA A 103 0.57 17.10 -23.69
C ALA A 103 0.52 18.64 -23.66
N VAL A 104 1.67 19.27 -23.77
CA VAL A 104 1.80 20.73 -23.87
C VAL A 104 2.73 21.05 -25.03
N SER A 105 2.28 21.86 -25.98
CA SER A 105 2.97 22.07 -27.27
C SER A 105 4.41 22.58 -27.14
N THR A 106 4.71 23.32 -26.07
CA THR A 106 6.00 23.97 -25.84
C THR A 106 6.87 23.29 -24.78
N SER A 107 6.42 22.17 -24.20
CA SER A 107 7.12 21.51 -23.08
C SER A 107 6.99 19.99 -23.13
N GLY A 108 7.66 19.28 -22.21
CA GLY A 108 7.54 17.84 -22.03
C GLY A 108 6.15 17.37 -21.54
N GLY A 109 5.21 18.28 -21.33
CA GLY A 109 3.85 18.02 -20.84
C GLY A 109 3.66 18.37 -19.36
N ARG A 110 2.54 17.92 -18.80
CA ARG A 110 2.17 18.04 -17.38
C ARG A 110 1.57 16.74 -16.85
N VAL A 111 1.54 16.59 -15.54
CA VAL A 111 0.77 15.55 -14.85
C VAL A 111 -0.15 16.18 -13.82
N SER A 112 -1.33 15.60 -13.65
CA SER A 112 -2.34 16.08 -12.71
C SER A 112 -2.88 14.93 -11.87
N ILE A 113 -3.27 15.24 -10.64
CA ILE A 113 -3.92 14.31 -9.71
C ILE A 113 -5.34 14.81 -9.37
N PRO A 114 -6.28 13.89 -9.10
CA PRO A 114 -7.62 14.26 -8.67
C PRO A 114 -7.66 14.60 -7.17
N ALA A 115 -8.70 15.34 -6.79
CA ALA A 115 -9.08 15.48 -5.39
C ALA A 115 -9.83 14.23 -4.89
N GLY A 116 -9.93 14.07 -3.57
CA GLY A 116 -10.84 13.11 -2.94
C GLY A 116 -10.26 11.71 -2.70
N VAL A 117 -8.98 11.48 -2.95
CA VAL A 117 -8.33 10.20 -2.62
C VAL A 117 -7.74 10.29 -1.22
N TYR A 118 -8.04 9.31 -0.35
CA TYR A 118 -7.42 9.24 0.97
C TYR A 118 -6.02 8.65 0.86
N ILE A 119 -5.06 9.32 1.50
CA ILE A 119 -3.70 8.82 1.64
C ILE A 119 -3.24 8.89 3.09
N SER A 120 -2.40 7.94 3.52
CA SER A 120 -1.74 8.00 4.81
C SER A 120 -0.24 8.17 4.63
N ILE A 121 0.33 9.15 5.33
CA ILE A 121 1.77 9.49 5.29
C ILE A 121 2.14 10.13 6.63
N ALA A 122 3.39 9.97 7.06
CA ALA A 122 3.82 10.57 8.30
C ALA A 122 4.16 12.06 8.16
N GLN A 123 3.72 12.82 9.15
CA GLN A 123 4.15 14.18 9.40
C GLN A 123 5.25 14.15 10.46
N GLU A 124 6.29 14.92 10.21
CA GLU A 124 7.37 15.11 11.18
C GLU A 124 6.88 15.98 12.34
N VAL A 125 7.09 15.52 13.58
CA VAL A 125 6.69 16.21 14.81
C VAL A 125 7.91 16.86 15.46
N VAL A 126 9.03 16.15 15.49
CA VAL A 126 10.34 16.66 15.90
C VAL A 126 11.32 16.40 14.78
N SER A 127 11.91 17.48 14.24
CA SER A 127 12.80 17.38 13.08
C SER A 127 13.93 16.36 13.28
N GLY A 128 14.07 15.45 12.32
CA GLY A 128 15.04 14.37 12.26
C GLY A 128 14.84 13.26 13.30
N ARG A 129 13.77 13.29 14.11
CA ARG A 129 13.65 12.41 15.28
C ARG A 129 12.33 11.67 15.35
N LEU A 130 11.24 12.43 15.42
CA LEU A 130 9.90 11.87 15.68
C LEU A 130 8.94 12.31 14.59
N GLY A 131 8.06 11.40 14.19
CA GLY A 131 6.97 11.71 13.26
C GLY A 131 5.73 10.91 13.62
N ARG A 132 4.60 11.26 13.06
CA ARG A 132 3.30 10.65 13.33
C ARG A 132 2.57 10.40 12.02
N SER A 133 2.05 9.19 11.83
CA SER A 133 1.20 8.91 10.67
C SER A 133 -0.10 9.70 10.74
N ARG A 134 -0.46 10.36 9.64
CA ARG A 134 -1.75 11.05 9.48
C ARG A 134 -2.42 10.58 8.20
N THR A 135 -3.73 10.83 8.12
CA THR A 135 -4.50 10.61 6.90
C THR A 135 -4.88 11.97 6.32
N PHE A 136 -4.67 12.13 5.02
CA PHE A 136 -4.98 13.33 4.25
C PHE A 136 -5.92 12.95 3.11
N VAL A 137 -6.70 13.92 2.64
CA VAL A 137 -7.47 13.81 1.39
C VAL A 137 -6.72 14.61 0.34
N THR A 138 -6.51 14.03 -0.84
CA THR A 138 -5.87 14.75 -1.94
C THR A 138 -6.73 15.95 -2.35
N SER A 139 -6.07 17.06 -2.65
CA SER A 139 -6.64 18.16 -3.42
C SER A 139 -6.26 17.99 -4.90
N ALA A 140 -7.05 18.59 -5.80
CA ALA A 140 -6.67 18.62 -7.20
C ALA A 140 -5.35 19.40 -7.33
N TRP A 141 -4.39 18.81 -8.04
CA TRP A 141 -3.06 19.40 -8.23
C TRP A 141 -2.56 19.08 -9.64
N SER A 142 -1.77 19.99 -10.19
CA SER A 142 -1.12 19.84 -11.49
C SER A 142 0.31 20.33 -11.40
N SER A 143 1.22 19.64 -12.08
CA SER A 143 2.62 20.06 -12.17
C SER A 143 2.74 21.36 -12.97
N THR A 144 3.87 22.05 -12.79
CA THR A 144 4.35 22.99 -13.80
C THR A 144 4.66 22.26 -15.10
N ASP A 145 4.88 23.02 -16.17
CA ASP A 145 5.40 22.45 -17.42
C ASP A 145 6.72 21.74 -17.16
N LEU A 146 6.78 20.47 -17.55
CA LEU A 146 7.95 19.63 -17.38
C LEU A 146 8.92 19.87 -18.54
N LEU A 147 10.22 19.72 -18.28
CA LEU A 147 11.22 19.75 -19.33
C LEU A 147 11.02 18.55 -20.27
N PRO A 148 11.23 18.71 -21.59
CA PRO A 148 11.20 17.60 -22.52
C PRO A 148 12.35 16.62 -22.26
N SER A 149 12.20 15.37 -22.74
CA SER A 149 13.24 14.32 -22.71
C SER A 149 13.87 14.11 -21.33
N SER A 150 13.06 14.12 -20.28
CA SER A 150 13.50 14.15 -18.89
C SER A 150 12.80 13.08 -18.05
N GLY A 151 13.49 12.61 -17.00
CA GLY A 151 12.95 11.71 -15.98
C GLY A 151 12.60 12.47 -14.70
N TYR A 152 11.34 12.37 -14.28
CA TYR A 152 10.83 12.96 -13.04
C TYR A 152 10.19 11.90 -12.16
N PHE A 153 10.13 12.18 -10.86
CA PHE A 153 9.30 11.46 -9.92
C PHE A 153 8.24 12.41 -9.37
N LEU A 154 6.98 12.00 -9.49
CA LEU A 154 5.88 12.65 -8.79
C LEU A 154 5.88 12.13 -7.37
N ARG A 155 5.94 13.04 -6.41
CA ARG A 155 6.10 12.72 -4.99
C ARG A 155 5.15 13.54 -4.14
N ALA A 156 4.93 13.08 -2.92
CA ALA A 156 4.11 13.79 -1.94
C ALA A 156 4.75 13.73 -0.56
N GLN A 157 4.73 14.84 0.17
CA GLN A 157 5.18 14.93 1.55
C GLN A 157 4.28 15.88 2.36
N VAL A 158 4.36 15.79 3.68
CA VAL A 158 3.68 16.76 4.55
C VAL A 158 4.59 17.95 4.80
N THR A 159 4.13 19.16 4.47
CA THR A 159 4.82 20.42 4.76
C THR A 159 3.90 21.30 5.60
N GLY A 160 4.37 21.68 6.80
CA GLY A 160 3.48 22.19 7.84
C GLY A 160 2.43 21.14 8.18
N ASP A 161 1.16 21.46 7.97
CA ASP A 161 0.01 20.56 8.18
C ASP A 161 -0.71 20.18 6.88
N SER A 162 -0.09 20.44 5.73
CA SER A 162 -0.70 20.19 4.42
C SER A 162 0.06 19.16 3.61
N LEU A 163 -0.71 18.34 2.90
CA LEU A 163 -0.17 17.44 1.90
C LEU A 163 0.32 18.24 0.69
N THR A 164 1.60 18.10 0.36
CA THR A 164 2.25 18.83 -0.73
C THR A 164 2.72 17.84 -1.79
N PHE A 165 2.20 18.00 -3.01
CA PHE A 165 2.65 17.26 -4.19
C PHE A 165 3.70 18.05 -4.93
N TYR A 166 4.70 17.36 -5.46
CA TYR A 166 5.81 17.98 -6.18
C TYR A 166 6.44 17.02 -7.18
N MET A 167 7.16 17.60 -8.14
CA MET A 167 7.99 16.85 -9.08
C MET A 167 9.44 16.93 -8.63
N GLN A 168 10.25 15.91 -8.89
CA GLN A 168 11.70 15.98 -8.68
C GLN A 168 12.40 15.20 -9.79
N HIS A 169 13.44 15.77 -10.40
CA HIS A 169 14.25 15.05 -11.37
C HIS A 169 15.02 13.92 -10.69
N GLY A 170 15.22 12.81 -11.38
CA GLY A 170 16.00 11.71 -10.81
C GLY A 170 16.18 10.52 -11.74
N SER A 171 16.98 9.58 -11.26
CA SER A 171 17.16 8.25 -11.85
C SER A 171 16.49 7.19 -10.97
N LEU A 172 16.07 6.08 -11.55
CA LEU A 172 15.37 4.99 -10.83
C LEU A 172 16.17 4.37 -9.67
N TYR A 173 17.47 4.66 -9.60
CA TYR A 173 18.41 4.10 -8.64
C TYR A 173 18.97 5.15 -7.68
N ASP A 174 18.35 6.33 -7.60
CA ASP A 174 18.75 7.37 -6.66
C ASP A 174 18.61 6.86 -5.20
N VAL A 175 19.58 7.24 -4.37
CA VAL A 175 19.61 6.88 -2.94
C VAL A 175 18.60 7.72 -2.17
N ALA A 176 17.92 7.10 -1.20
CA ALA A 176 17.04 7.83 -0.30
C ALA A 176 17.84 8.86 0.53
N PRO A 177 17.41 10.13 0.59
CA PRO A 177 18.10 11.14 1.37
C PRO A 177 18.00 10.86 2.88
N GLU A 178 19.00 11.28 3.67
CA GLU A 178 19.01 11.10 5.13
C GLU A 178 17.82 11.78 5.83
N SER A 179 17.31 12.88 5.25
CA SER A 179 16.10 13.57 5.70
C SER A 179 14.82 12.74 5.53
N LEU A 180 14.91 11.62 4.81
CA LEU A 180 13.78 10.82 4.31
C LEU A 180 12.83 11.62 3.39
N LYS A 181 13.18 12.84 3.00
CA LYS A 181 12.34 13.74 2.20
C LYS A 181 13.03 14.15 0.92
N GLY A 182 12.30 14.13 -0.18
CA GLY A 182 12.80 14.63 -1.45
C GLY A 182 12.89 16.15 -1.46
N THR A 183 13.60 16.67 -2.45
CA THR A 183 13.70 18.12 -2.67
C THR A 183 12.60 18.54 -3.63
N ILE A 184 11.69 19.39 -3.16
CA ILE A 184 10.60 19.95 -3.98
C ILE A 184 11.19 20.60 -5.23
N ASN A 185 10.82 20.09 -6.41
CA ASN A 185 11.31 20.57 -7.71
C ASN A 185 12.84 20.51 -7.86
N GLY A 186 13.50 19.61 -7.12
CA GLY A 186 14.93 19.39 -7.20
C GLY A 186 15.38 18.90 -8.58
N ALA A 187 16.61 19.28 -8.97
CA ALA A 187 17.20 18.95 -10.27
C ALA A 187 17.80 17.53 -10.35
N SER A 188 17.84 16.79 -9.25
CA SER A 188 18.32 15.40 -9.18
C SER A 188 17.82 14.70 -7.91
N GLY A 189 18.05 13.39 -7.80
CA GLY A 189 17.84 12.64 -6.56
C GLY A 189 16.38 12.31 -6.24
N GLY A 190 15.47 12.42 -7.21
CA GLY A 190 14.04 12.17 -7.02
C GLY A 190 13.62 10.71 -7.06
N GLY A 191 14.47 9.80 -7.55
CA GLY A 191 14.05 8.44 -7.89
C GLY A 191 14.24 7.38 -6.83
N PHE A 192 14.30 7.76 -5.55
CA PHE A 192 14.31 6.84 -4.42
C PHE A 192 12.89 6.36 -4.06
N GLN A 193 12.80 5.29 -3.28
CA GLN A 193 11.53 4.69 -2.86
C GLN A 193 10.73 5.61 -1.94
N SER A 194 9.46 5.26 -1.71
CA SER A 194 8.70 5.89 -0.63
C SER A 194 9.40 5.65 0.71
N THR A 195 9.55 6.70 1.50
CA THR A 195 9.97 6.67 2.90
C THR A 195 8.75 6.95 3.77
N PRO A 196 8.84 6.82 5.11
CA PRO A 196 7.72 7.20 5.97
C PRO A 196 7.27 8.67 5.83
N LEU A 197 8.20 9.58 5.49
CA LEU A 197 7.94 11.02 5.39
C LEU A 197 7.66 11.51 3.96
N ASP A 198 7.87 10.66 2.96
CA ASP A 198 7.80 11.05 1.56
C ASP A 198 7.33 9.89 0.67
N MET A 199 6.20 10.08 0.00
CA MET A 199 5.57 9.07 -0.85
C MET A 199 5.97 9.29 -2.31
N CYS A 200 6.57 8.28 -2.93
CA CYS A 200 6.78 8.26 -4.38
C CYS A 200 5.51 7.73 -5.07
N LEU A 201 4.92 8.52 -5.95
CA LEU A 201 3.63 8.23 -6.60
C LEU A 201 3.79 7.68 -8.01
N ALA A 202 4.76 8.20 -8.77
CA ALA A 202 5.04 7.72 -10.11
C ALA A 202 6.44 8.11 -10.59
N TRP A 203 6.98 7.31 -11.50
CA TRP A 203 8.06 7.71 -12.40
C TRP A 203 7.44 8.26 -13.70
N VAL A 204 7.75 9.50 -14.03
CA VAL A 204 7.22 10.22 -15.18
C VAL A 204 8.34 10.47 -16.17
N LEU A 205 8.16 9.98 -17.40
CA LEU A 205 9.11 10.18 -18.51
C LEU A 205 8.48 11.12 -19.53
N THR A 206 9.15 12.22 -19.82
CA THR A 206 8.69 13.21 -20.79
C THR A 206 9.34 12.98 -22.16
N GLY A 207 8.57 13.20 -23.22
CA GLY A 207 9.03 13.09 -24.61
C GLY A 207 9.51 14.43 -25.19
N ALA A 208 9.47 14.55 -26.52
CA ALA A 208 9.65 15.81 -27.21
C ALA A 208 8.48 16.78 -26.90
N PRO A 209 8.65 18.10 -27.11
CA PRO A 209 7.56 19.07 -26.94
C PRO A 209 6.26 18.65 -27.64
N GLY A 210 5.12 18.78 -26.95
CA GLY A 210 3.82 18.34 -27.46
C GLY A 210 3.51 16.85 -27.31
N SER A 211 4.44 16.05 -26.75
CA SER A 211 4.18 14.64 -26.45
C SER A 211 3.48 14.47 -25.11
N LEU A 212 2.70 13.40 -24.96
CA LEU A 212 2.14 12.99 -23.67
C LEU A 212 3.25 12.39 -22.78
N PRO A 213 3.39 12.84 -21.51
CA PRO A 213 4.24 12.15 -20.54
C PRO A 213 3.82 10.69 -20.35
N VAL A 214 4.79 9.79 -20.29
CA VAL A 214 4.58 8.39 -19.89
C VAL A 214 4.62 8.30 -18.37
N VAL A 215 3.51 7.90 -17.76
CA VAL A 215 3.38 7.78 -16.31
C VAL A 215 3.49 6.31 -15.91
N ARG A 216 4.48 5.99 -15.08
CA ARG A 216 4.67 4.67 -14.47
C ARG A 216 4.37 4.76 -12.99
N SER A 217 3.12 4.49 -12.65
CA SER A 217 2.59 4.61 -11.29
C SER A 217 3.20 3.61 -10.31
N ILE A 218 3.44 4.06 -9.08
CA ILE A 218 3.97 3.28 -7.97
C ILE A 218 2.81 3.01 -6.99
N TYR A 219 2.62 1.75 -6.61
CA TYR A 219 1.60 1.41 -5.60
C TYR A 219 2.15 1.59 -4.19
N ASN A 220 1.35 2.11 -3.28
CA ASN A 220 1.75 2.43 -1.91
C ASN A 220 0.84 1.70 -0.93
N ARG A 221 1.35 0.62 -0.30
CA ARG A 221 0.63 -0.23 0.66
C ARG A 221 1.44 -0.37 1.95
N SER A 222 0.74 -0.65 3.04
CA SER A 222 1.36 -0.93 4.34
C SER A 222 2.25 -2.18 4.31
N ARG A 223 1.94 -3.10 3.40
CA ARG A 223 2.77 -4.26 3.06
C ARG A 223 2.77 -4.42 1.55
N LEU A 224 3.95 -4.63 0.96
CA LEU A 224 4.10 -4.91 -0.47
C LEU A 224 3.79 -6.36 -0.81
N SER A 225 2.87 -6.98 -0.06
CA SER A 225 2.40 -8.33 -0.28
C SER A 225 0.91 -8.36 -0.59
N TRP A 226 0.50 -9.43 -1.26
CA TRP A 226 -0.86 -9.66 -1.73
C TRP A 226 -1.12 -11.16 -1.74
N THR A 227 -2.33 -11.57 -1.40
CA THR A 227 -2.74 -12.97 -1.47
C THR A 227 -4.05 -13.11 -2.24
N GLN A 228 -4.24 -14.23 -2.90
CA GLN A 228 -5.49 -14.57 -3.58
C GLN A 228 -5.67 -16.09 -3.67
N THR A 229 -6.92 -16.53 -3.62
CA THR A 229 -7.30 -17.91 -3.95
C THR A 229 -7.99 -17.91 -5.31
N VAL A 230 -7.59 -18.82 -6.20
CA VAL A 230 -8.15 -18.94 -7.55
C VAL A 230 -8.77 -20.32 -7.81
N ASN A 231 -9.78 -20.33 -8.67
CA ASN A 231 -10.52 -21.52 -9.09
C ASN A 231 -10.82 -21.46 -10.60
N GLY A 232 -10.88 -22.61 -11.26
CA GLY A 232 -11.16 -22.73 -12.69
C GLY A 232 -9.97 -22.35 -13.57
N THR A 233 -10.25 -21.62 -14.64
CA THR A 233 -9.23 -21.18 -15.62
C THR A 233 -9.33 -19.67 -15.80
N GLY A 234 -8.20 -18.97 -15.77
CA GLY A 234 -8.16 -17.52 -15.84
C GLY A 234 -6.75 -16.95 -15.68
N VAL A 235 -6.67 -15.68 -15.31
CA VAL A 235 -5.42 -14.95 -15.13
C VAL A 235 -5.46 -14.12 -13.85
N VAL A 236 -4.33 -14.09 -13.14
CA VAL A 236 -4.05 -13.11 -12.08
C VAL A 236 -2.92 -12.21 -12.51
N TYR A 237 -2.88 -10.98 -12.01
CA TYR A 237 -1.83 -10.03 -12.32
C TYR A 237 -1.03 -9.72 -11.05
N LEU A 238 0.22 -10.15 -11.02
CA LEU A 238 1.14 -9.88 -9.91
C LEU A 238 1.50 -8.39 -9.92
N PRO A 239 1.19 -7.63 -8.86
CA PRO A 239 1.53 -6.21 -8.80
C PRO A 239 3.03 -5.96 -8.99
N LEU A 240 3.36 -4.99 -9.86
CA LEU A 240 4.71 -4.55 -10.13
C LEU A 240 4.78 -3.02 -10.11
N ASP A 241 5.97 -2.48 -9.89
CA ASP A 241 6.28 -1.07 -10.05
C ASP A 241 7.76 -0.87 -10.43
N PRO A 242 8.16 0.34 -10.86
CA PRO A 242 9.54 0.61 -11.26
C PRO A 242 10.60 0.41 -10.16
N HIS A 243 10.23 0.50 -8.87
CA HIS A 243 11.17 0.30 -7.77
C HIS A 243 11.39 -1.17 -7.41
N ALA A 244 10.61 -2.10 -7.97
CA ALA A 244 10.85 -3.53 -7.80
C ALA A 244 12.32 -3.90 -8.08
N ARG A 245 12.91 -4.75 -7.25
CA ARG A 245 14.25 -5.35 -7.44
C ARG A 245 14.19 -6.86 -7.41
N ALA A 246 13.31 -7.40 -6.57
CA ALA A 246 12.99 -8.81 -6.55
C ALA A 246 11.49 -9.01 -6.26
N GLY A 247 11.02 -10.23 -6.47
CA GLY A 247 9.67 -10.64 -6.11
C GLY A 247 9.64 -12.09 -5.67
N ARG A 248 8.66 -12.44 -4.85
CA ARG A 248 8.44 -13.79 -4.36
C ARG A 248 6.97 -14.16 -4.49
N LEU A 249 6.67 -15.18 -5.29
CA LEU A 249 5.38 -15.83 -5.37
C LEU A 249 5.47 -17.17 -4.65
N VAL A 250 4.57 -17.43 -3.71
CA VAL A 250 4.32 -18.77 -3.18
C VAL A 250 2.96 -19.22 -3.70
N SER A 251 2.91 -20.41 -4.29
CA SER A 251 1.67 -21.04 -4.73
C SER A 251 1.49 -22.41 -4.10
N GLY A 252 0.27 -22.74 -3.70
CA GLY A 252 -0.07 -24.06 -3.17
C GLY A 252 -1.42 -24.54 -3.67
N ASN A 253 -1.50 -25.84 -3.98
CA ASN A 253 -2.74 -26.51 -4.34
C ASN A 253 -2.99 -27.68 -3.37
N PRO A 254 -3.45 -27.40 -2.13
CA PRO A 254 -3.63 -28.44 -1.11
C PRO A 254 -4.84 -29.35 -1.37
N THR A 255 -5.75 -28.95 -2.27
CA THR A 255 -6.93 -29.74 -2.66
C THR A 255 -6.99 -29.82 -4.19
N PRO A 256 -6.21 -30.73 -4.79
CA PRO A 256 -6.14 -30.85 -6.24
C PRO A 256 -7.43 -31.41 -6.83
N SER A 257 -7.63 -31.17 -8.12
CA SER A 257 -8.71 -31.79 -8.86
C SER A 257 -8.49 -33.30 -8.96
N SER A 258 -9.59 -34.05 -8.80
CA SER A 258 -9.62 -35.50 -9.00
C SER A 258 -9.79 -35.92 -10.47
N SER A 259 -9.91 -34.96 -11.38
CA SER A 259 -10.18 -35.20 -12.80
C SER A 259 -9.31 -34.43 -13.77
N ALA A 260 -8.51 -33.47 -13.28
CA ALA A 260 -7.70 -32.61 -14.13
C ALA A 260 -6.41 -32.16 -13.43
N VAL A 261 -5.39 -31.84 -14.25
CA VAL A 261 -4.13 -31.26 -13.78
C VAL A 261 -4.30 -29.75 -13.63
N THR A 262 -3.91 -29.23 -12.47
CA THR A 262 -3.81 -27.81 -12.16
C THR A 262 -2.47 -27.28 -12.64
N SER A 263 -2.47 -26.15 -13.35
CA SER A 263 -1.22 -25.48 -13.74
C SER A 263 -1.28 -23.98 -13.58
N LEU A 264 -0.17 -23.38 -13.16
CA LEU A 264 0.13 -21.96 -13.19
C LEU A 264 1.22 -21.70 -14.25
N ALA A 265 1.01 -20.73 -15.12
CA ALA A 265 1.92 -20.49 -16.24
C ALA A 265 1.98 -19.01 -16.64
N PHE A 266 3.16 -18.58 -17.05
CA PHE A 266 3.32 -17.32 -17.76
C PHE A 266 2.90 -17.46 -19.23
N ALA A 267 2.53 -16.34 -19.85
CA ALA A 267 2.47 -16.27 -21.32
C ALA A 267 3.82 -16.68 -21.93
N GLN A 268 3.77 -17.43 -23.04
CA GLN A 268 4.93 -17.99 -23.73
C GLN A 268 5.85 -16.92 -24.34
N ALA A 269 5.29 -15.76 -24.71
CA ALA A 269 6.07 -14.69 -25.32
C ALA A 269 7.08 -14.06 -24.34
N GLY A 270 8.23 -13.68 -24.88
CA GLY A 270 9.26 -12.91 -24.18
C GLY A 270 10.27 -13.72 -23.37
N TRP A 271 10.20 -15.06 -23.35
CA TRP A 271 11.21 -15.88 -22.67
C TRP A 271 12.49 -16.01 -23.49
N VAL A 272 13.63 -15.84 -22.83
CA VAL A 272 14.97 -16.00 -23.37
C VAL A 272 15.64 -17.15 -22.64
N GLY A 273 15.38 -18.37 -23.14
CA GLY A 273 15.85 -19.62 -22.55
C GLY A 273 15.15 -20.00 -21.24
N GLY A 274 15.40 -21.23 -20.82
CA GLY A 274 15.03 -21.74 -19.51
C GLY A 274 15.10 -23.25 -19.44
N ASN A 275 15.30 -23.78 -18.24
CA ASN A 275 15.43 -25.19 -17.98
C ASN A 275 14.68 -25.59 -16.72
N TYR A 276 14.36 -26.86 -16.60
CA TYR A 276 14.02 -27.46 -15.32
C TYR A 276 14.75 -28.77 -15.13
N SER A 277 14.97 -29.11 -13.87
CA SER A 277 15.42 -30.42 -13.44
C SER A 277 14.47 -30.94 -12.38
N TYR A 278 14.31 -32.26 -12.30
CA TYR A 278 13.53 -32.87 -11.23
C TYR A 278 14.20 -34.11 -10.67
N LEU A 279 13.83 -34.41 -9.43
CA LEU A 279 14.20 -35.58 -8.65
C LEU A 279 12.93 -36.28 -8.17
N ASN A 280 12.94 -37.61 -8.12
CA ASN A 280 11.89 -38.42 -7.53
C ASN A 280 12.56 -39.53 -6.69
N PRO A 281 12.11 -39.82 -5.45
CA PRO A 281 12.65 -40.89 -4.60
C PRO A 281 12.69 -42.29 -5.24
N ALA A 282 11.78 -42.59 -6.17
CA ALA A 282 11.76 -43.82 -6.96
C ALA A 282 12.75 -43.82 -8.15
N SER A 283 13.33 -42.67 -8.50
CA SER A 283 14.35 -42.52 -9.55
C SER A 283 15.76 -42.42 -8.97
N THR A 284 16.71 -43.13 -9.57
CA THR A 284 18.14 -43.03 -9.22
C THR A 284 18.90 -41.97 -10.01
N THR A 285 18.23 -41.24 -10.91
CA THR A 285 18.85 -40.23 -11.79
C THR A 285 18.08 -38.91 -11.80
N ILE A 286 18.84 -37.81 -11.91
CA ILE A 286 18.29 -36.46 -12.11
C ILE A 286 17.94 -36.31 -13.59
N VAL A 287 16.71 -35.89 -13.87
CA VAL A 287 16.29 -35.55 -15.23
C VAL A 287 16.44 -34.05 -15.43
N ASN A 288 17.00 -33.64 -16.57
CA ASN A 288 17.20 -32.24 -16.94
C ASN A 288 16.59 -31.95 -18.31
N GLN A 289 15.89 -30.83 -18.43
CA GLN A 289 15.18 -30.42 -19.64
C GLN A 289 15.63 -29.01 -20.07
N PRO A 290 16.59 -28.91 -21.02
CA PRO A 290 17.29 -27.66 -21.35
C PRO A 290 16.45 -26.62 -22.12
N ASN A 291 15.21 -26.96 -22.50
CA ASN A 291 14.26 -26.09 -23.21
C ASN A 291 12.97 -25.86 -22.41
N GLY A 292 12.99 -26.14 -21.10
CA GLY A 292 11.81 -26.29 -20.26
C GLY A 292 10.78 -25.15 -20.29
N TRP A 293 11.23 -23.91 -20.53
CA TRP A 293 10.38 -22.71 -20.56
C TRP A 293 10.23 -22.13 -21.97
N THR A 294 11.01 -22.65 -22.93
CA THR A 294 11.04 -22.21 -24.33
C THR A 294 11.13 -23.44 -25.23
N ASN A 295 9.99 -23.99 -25.63
CA ASN A 295 9.96 -24.95 -26.73
C ASN A 295 9.42 -24.25 -27.99
N PRO A 296 10.27 -23.94 -28.99
CA PRO A 296 9.83 -23.37 -30.26
C PRO A 296 8.90 -24.31 -31.06
N ALA A 297 8.87 -25.61 -30.73
CA ALA A 297 8.09 -26.64 -31.37
C ALA A 297 6.85 -27.09 -30.55
N SER A 298 6.57 -26.49 -29.39
CA SER A 298 5.36 -26.74 -28.60
C SER A 298 4.58 -25.45 -28.34
N PRO A 299 3.25 -25.42 -28.58
CA PRO A 299 2.39 -24.27 -28.31
C PRO A 299 2.07 -24.06 -26.82
N GLY A 300 2.80 -24.71 -25.91
CA GLY A 300 2.52 -24.68 -24.48
C GLY A 300 2.91 -23.36 -23.79
N MET A 301 2.09 -22.94 -22.82
CA MET A 301 2.43 -21.86 -21.89
C MET A 301 3.64 -22.24 -21.04
N CYS A 302 4.38 -21.23 -20.59
CA CYS A 302 5.56 -21.42 -19.76
C CYS A 302 5.15 -21.75 -18.31
N VAL A 303 5.13 -23.04 -17.96
CA VAL A 303 4.62 -23.52 -16.66
C VAL A 303 5.54 -23.11 -15.51
N LEU A 304 4.99 -22.34 -14.58
CA LEU A 304 5.63 -21.95 -13.32
C LEU A 304 5.57 -23.05 -12.27
N SER A 305 4.42 -23.73 -12.26
CA SER A 305 4.02 -24.69 -11.26
C SER A 305 2.86 -25.51 -11.83
N SER A 306 2.87 -26.81 -11.62
CA SER A 306 1.82 -27.73 -12.07
C SER A 306 1.85 -28.95 -11.18
N ASN A 307 0.71 -29.53 -10.84
CA ASN A 307 0.73 -30.77 -10.07
C ASN A 307 1.09 -32.00 -10.92
N ASN A 308 1.32 -31.81 -12.23
CA ASN A 308 1.80 -32.81 -13.21
C ASN A 308 0.87 -34.01 -13.45
N VAL A 309 0.36 -34.62 -12.38
CA VAL A 309 -0.56 -35.76 -12.34
C VAL A 309 -1.83 -35.38 -11.56
N VAL A 310 -2.96 -35.98 -11.95
CA VAL A 310 -4.24 -35.79 -11.27
C VAL A 310 -4.15 -36.32 -9.83
N ASN A 311 -4.77 -35.63 -8.88
CA ASN A 311 -4.69 -35.86 -7.41
C ASN A 311 -3.38 -35.46 -6.72
N ASP A 312 -2.37 -35.01 -7.44
CA ASP A 312 -1.15 -34.53 -6.79
C ASP A 312 -1.36 -33.15 -6.19
N VAL A 313 -0.93 -32.96 -4.94
CA VAL A 313 -0.78 -31.65 -4.32
C VAL A 313 0.55 -31.07 -4.74
N MET A 314 0.62 -29.75 -4.86
CA MET A 314 1.88 -29.05 -5.11
C MET A 314 2.04 -27.85 -4.19
N VAL A 315 3.29 -27.54 -3.88
CA VAL A 315 3.71 -26.25 -3.31
C VAL A 315 4.92 -25.75 -4.09
N SER A 316 4.90 -24.47 -4.45
CA SER A 316 5.98 -23.85 -5.21
C SER A 316 6.36 -22.52 -4.61
N THR A 317 7.66 -22.26 -4.57
CA THR A 317 8.23 -20.93 -4.34
C THR A 317 8.88 -20.48 -5.62
N ILE A 318 8.37 -19.38 -6.17
CA ILE A 318 8.88 -18.74 -7.36
C ILE A 318 9.49 -17.40 -6.97
N THR A 319 10.72 -17.16 -7.37
CA THR A 319 11.42 -15.88 -7.12
C THR A 319 11.75 -15.20 -8.44
N ALA A 320 11.79 -13.88 -8.40
CA ALA A 320 12.16 -13.03 -9.53
C ALA A 320 13.22 -12.03 -9.10
N SER A 321 14.14 -11.71 -10.00
CA SER A 321 15.03 -10.55 -9.92
C SER A 321 14.79 -9.66 -11.15
N PHE A 322 14.59 -8.36 -10.93
CA PHE A 322 14.21 -7.41 -11.98
C PHE A 322 15.40 -6.53 -12.40
N ASP A 323 15.64 -6.47 -13.70
CA ASP A 323 16.59 -5.57 -14.34
C ASP A 323 15.83 -4.64 -15.30
N HIS A 324 15.40 -3.50 -14.75
CA HIS A 324 14.64 -2.50 -15.50
C HIS A 324 15.47 -1.81 -16.58
N SER A 325 16.80 -1.79 -16.46
CA SER A 325 17.69 -1.19 -17.46
C SER A 325 17.71 -1.99 -18.76
N GLN A 326 17.61 -3.32 -18.63
CA GLN A 326 17.56 -4.25 -19.76
C GLN A 326 16.13 -4.71 -20.09
N LEU A 327 15.12 -4.14 -19.42
CA LEU A 327 13.71 -4.54 -19.54
C LEU A 327 13.56 -6.07 -19.42
N ARG A 328 14.15 -6.68 -18.39
CA ARG A 328 14.10 -8.13 -18.21
C ARG A 328 14.03 -8.54 -16.74
N SER A 329 13.80 -9.83 -16.50
CA SER A 329 13.89 -10.43 -15.18
C SER A 329 14.35 -11.87 -15.24
N LEU A 330 15.09 -12.31 -14.22
CA LEU A 330 15.44 -13.71 -14.00
C LEU A 330 14.43 -14.32 -13.04
N TRP A 331 13.86 -15.46 -13.42
CA TRP A 331 12.90 -16.22 -12.62
C TRP A 331 13.47 -17.56 -12.22
N GLN A 332 13.13 -18.01 -11.02
CA GLN A 332 13.43 -19.34 -10.52
C GLN A 332 12.17 -19.92 -9.87
N SER A 333 11.95 -21.23 -9.99
CA SER A 333 10.87 -21.92 -9.29
C SER A 333 11.42 -23.18 -8.63
N TYR A 334 11.04 -23.38 -7.37
CA TYR A 334 11.29 -24.59 -6.59
C TYR A 334 9.94 -25.16 -6.18
N GLN A 335 9.64 -26.38 -6.61
CA GLN A 335 8.37 -27.04 -6.36
C GLN A 335 8.58 -28.40 -5.72
N ALA A 336 7.69 -28.75 -4.80
CA ALA A 336 7.50 -30.12 -4.33
C ALA A 336 6.06 -30.56 -4.64
N GLU A 337 5.90 -31.83 -5.00
CA GLU A 337 4.60 -32.45 -5.24
C GLU A 337 4.52 -33.87 -4.65
N HIS A 338 3.29 -34.32 -4.43
CA HIS A 338 2.95 -35.59 -3.80
C HIS A 338 1.50 -35.96 -4.12
N THR A 339 1.21 -37.25 -4.34
CA THR A 339 -0.18 -37.70 -4.49
C THR A 339 -0.95 -37.57 -3.19
N LEU A 340 -2.06 -36.81 -3.19
CA LEU A 340 -2.86 -36.58 -2.00
C LEU A 340 -3.29 -37.91 -1.34
N GLY A 341 -2.87 -38.11 -0.10
CA GLY A 341 -3.25 -39.29 0.71
C GLY A 341 -2.39 -40.53 0.45
N ALA A 342 -1.34 -40.45 -0.37
CA ALA A 342 -0.38 -41.53 -0.50
C ALA A 342 0.40 -41.73 0.81
N THR A 343 0.76 -42.99 1.09
CA THR A 343 1.53 -43.39 2.28
C THR A 343 2.94 -43.82 1.94
N ASN A 344 3.37 -43.61 0.69
CA ASN A 344 4.70 -43.87 0.18
C ASN A 344 5.20 -42.65 -0.61
N ALA A 345 6.42 -42.72 -1.14
CA ALA A 345 7.10 -41.61 -1.80
C ALA A 345 7.24 -41.80 -3.32
N ASP A 346 6.49 -42.75 -3.90
CA ASP A 346 6.64 -43.12 -5.32
C ASP A 346 6.21 -41.98 -6.26
N SER A 347 5.25 -41.17 -5.81
CA SER A 347 4.76 -39.97 -6.50
C SER A 347 5.53 -38.70 -6.17
N ASP A 348 6.47 -38.74 -5.23
CA ASP A 348 7.07 -37.51 -4.72
C ASP A 348 8.03 -36.96 -5.77
N GLU A 349 7.84 -35.71 -6.15
CA GLU A 349 8.76 -35.04 -7.07
C GLU A 349 9.22 -33.71 -6.49
N LEU A 350 10.50 -33.41 -6.72
CA LEU A 350 11.11 -32.14 -6.43
C LEU A 350 11.62 -31.52 -7.72
N LEU A 351 11.15 -30.32 -8.05
CA LEU A 351 11.49 -29.61 -9.27
C LEU A 351 12.22 -28.31 -8.97
N LEU A 352 13.25 -28.03 -9.76
CA LEU A 352 13.96 -26.75 -9.80
C LEU A 352 13.97 -26.25 -11.24
N SER A 353 13.60 -25.00 -11.45
CA SER A 353 13.61 -24.40 -12.78
C SER A 353 14.03 -22.94 -12.77
N MET A 354 14.43 -22.44 -13.94
CA MET A 354 14.73 -21.04 -14.15
C MET A 354 14.50 -20.60 -15.59
N GLY A 355 14.33 -19.29 -15.78
CA GLY A 355 14.25 -18.67 -17.10
C GLY A 355 14.40 -17.16 -17.04
N ILE A 356 14.71 -16.55 -18.17
CA ILE A 356 14.75 -15.09 -18.29
C ILE A 356 13.51 -14.62 -19.05
N LYS A 357 12.76 -13.68 -18.47
CA LYS A 357 11.62 -13.04 -19.11
C LYS A 357 11.97 -11.62 -19.53
N GLY A 358 11.87 -11.35 -20.82
CA GLY A 358 11.85 -10.01 -21.39
C GLY A 358 10.52 -9.31 -21.12
N HIS A 359 10.62 -8.03 -20.80
CA HIS A 359 9.53 -7.14 -20.44
C HIS A 359 9.33 -6.05 -21.50
N GLN A 360 9.74 -6.28 -22.75
CA GLN A 360 9.62 -5.27 -23.81
C GLN A 360 8.16 -4.85 -24.06
N ALA A 361 7.19 -5.69 -23.68
CA ALA A 361 5.76 -5.42 -23.75
C ALA A 361 5.17 -4.75 -22.49
N LEU A 362 5.90 -4.69 -21.35
CA LEU A 362 5.48 -3.94 -20.17
C LEU A 362 5.74 -2.45 -20.40
N THR A 363 4.86 -1.83 -21.18
CA THR A 363 4.82 -0.38 -21.36
C THR A 363 4.23 0.33 -20.14
N ASP A 364 3.41 -0.39 -19.36
CA ASP A 364 2.80 0.07 -18.12
C ASP A 364 2.97 -0.97 -17.00
N TYR A 365 3.63 -0.56 -15.92
CA TYR A 365 3.82 -1.38 -14.72
C TYR A 365 2.52 -1.67 -13.96
N SER A 366 1.49 -0.84 -14.15
CA SER A 366 0.20 -0.96 -13.46
C SER A 366 -0.53 -2.25 -13.82
N VAL A 367 -0.31 -2.76 -15.04
CA VAL A 367 -0.85 -4.03 -15.55
C VAL A 367 -0.32 -5.22 -14.75
N GLY A 368 0.88 -5.10 -14.18
CA GLY A 368 1.52 -6.19 -13.45
C GLY A 368 1.98 -7.34 -14.35
N ILE A 369 2.31 -8.47 -13.72
CA ILE A 369 2.81 -9.67 -14.43
C ILE A 369 1.71 -10.72 -14.44
N ALA A 370 1.22 -11.05 -15.63
CA ALA A 370 0.14 -12.03 -15.81
C ALA A 370 0.60 -13.46 -15.49
N VAL A 371 -0.10 -14.13 -14.58
CA VAL A 371 0.03 -15.57 -14.30
C VAL A 371 -1.31 -16.22 -14.65
N ASN A 372 -1.30 -17.04 -15.70
CA ASN A 372 -2.46 -17.84 -16.09
C ASN A 372 -2.58 -19.04 -15.17
N PHE A 373 -3.80 -19.40 -14.82
CA PHE A 373 -4.10 -20.63 -14.09
C PHE A 373 -5.11 -21.45 -14.89
N THR A 374 -5.01 -22.77 -14.81
CA THR A 374 -5.90 -23.71 -15.51
C THR A 374 -6.31 -24.83 -14.56
N ASN A 375 -7.59 -25.21 -14.58
CA ASN A 375 -8.20 -26.23 -13.73
C ASN A 375 -7.91 -26.05 -12.22
N ALA A 376 -7.70 -24.81 -11.78
CA ALA A 376 -7.37 -24.52 -10.39
C ALA A 376 -8.53 -24.90 -9.47
N ILE A 377 -8.20 -25.53 -8.34
CA ILE A 377 -9.14 -25.75 -7.24
C ILE A 377 -8.46 -25.26 -5.96
N ASN A 378 -8.98 -24.19 -5.37
CA ASN A 378 -8.42 -23.56 -4.16
C ASN A 378 -6.90 -23.35 -4.25
N VAL A 379 -6.41 -22.89 -5.39
CA VAL A 379 -4.99 -22.57 -5.52
C VAL A 379 -4.73 -21.26 -4.79
N HIS A 380 -3.91 -21.32 -3.75
CA HIS A 380 -3.55 -20.15 -2.96
C HIS A 380 -2.27 -19.54 -3.51
N LEU A 381 -2.30 -18.23 -3.74
CA LEU A 381 -1.19 -17.42 -4.22
C LEU A 381 -0.84 -16.38 -3.16
N SER A 382 0.46 -16.20 -2.90
CA SER A 382 1.00 -15.13 -2.07
C SER A 382 2.15 -14.47 -2.82
N TRP A 383 1.96 -13.22 -3.24
CA TRP A 383 2.96 -12.40 -3.91
C TRP A 383 3.54 -11.38 -2.93
N GLU A 384 4.84 -11.18 -2.99
CA GLU A 384 5.56 -10.13 -2.29
C GLU A 384 6.52 -9.45 -3.26
N LEU A 385 6.48 -8.12 -3.28
CA LEU A 385 7.45 -7.31 -4.01
C LEU A 385 8.51 -6.78 -3.06
N ILE A 386 9.76 -6.89 -3.49
CA ILE A 386 10.94 -6.41 -2.78
C ILE A 386 11.50 -5.26 -3.61
N ARG A 387 11.61 -4.08 -3.00
CA ARG A 387 12.15 -2.87 -3.63
C ARG A 387 13.56 -2.62 -3.13
#